data_AF-A0A9E3R9M5-F1
#
_entry.id   AF-A0A9E3R9M5-F1
#
_cell.length_a   1.000
_cell.length_b   1.000
_cell.length_c   1.000
_cell.angle_alpha   90.00
_cell.angle_beta   90.00
_cell.angle_gamma   90.00
#
_symmetry.space_group_name_H-M   'P 1'
#
loop_
_entity.id
_entity.type
_entity.pdbx_description
1 polymer ?
#
loop_
_entity_poly.entity_id
_entity_poly.type
_entity_poly.pdbx_seq_one_letter_code
_entity_poly.pdbx_strand_id
1 'polypeptide(L)'
;MRRVLCAAVTFVLVLPARLLHRRAVLMRWAQEALAGVKAKAAVLFAGILVAVVGAETVHPYLMVAGIAWLTWFGFGFATSILERPLGLRRLDGRRFPLADVPPAAETLRRLGLDQSTVDRLVEAGGPGRETLLASFDQENRLLSTVGPIPYFAESLVDEAGFIRRIRHLVDLVVVDGVVAVRKSYDNPTSLQNEAIALAALAGVSGVPRIVRLDRRRRVMHQSFLTGENLGTLLAEHGASVDIQHEAVTRRPDRGTWGPATPLPEARQRAVAALQAAVPAGTVDALAALVARIHHAGVTLGDVKYGNVLLHDGAPVLCDFDWARVHEGDAIESVERRDDERDLFNYLFDSHLPTLGILRAELASLRAGRPDLMEAMVDIGRGCRFGRRWTLEGGTGRWLSLRGTLVGCRGRRVVDLGTRDPILLLEVLRHGASSVVTYQRDPDRARLARTCHRLAEIMDDREYALEIVDGVPPSTALRPSGEVVFLAEPDDAVARELLERTGRTPRRVAGWCGTAPILIVGPV
;
A
#
# COMPACT_ATOMS: atom_id res chain seq x y z
N MET A 1 53.05 6.11 4.21
CA MET A 1 52.13 4.95 4.10
C MET A 1 51.03 4.90 5.17
N ARG A 2 51.31 4.81 6.47
CA ARG A 2 50.27 4.63 7.51
C ARG A 2 49.20 5.75 7.56
N ARG A 3 49.59 7.02 7.35
CA ARG A 3 48.66 8.16 7.24
C ARG A 3 47.80 8.12 5.96
N VAL A 4 48.35 7.61 4.85
CA VAL A 4 47.63 7.42 3.59
C VAL A 4 46.63 6.26 3.71
N LEU A 5 47.02 5.18 4.38
CA LEU A 5 46.13 4.05 4.67
C LEU A 5 45.00 4.46 5.63
N CYS A 6 45.27 5.25 6.68
CA CYS A 6 44.22 5.80 7.56
C CYS A 6 43.30 6.78 6.83
N ALA A 7 43.82 7.63 5.95
CA ALA A 7 42.99 8.53 5.13
C ALA A 7 42.13 7.74 4.14
N ALA A 8 42.67 6.71 3.48
CA ALA A 8 41.93 5.82 2.60
C ALA A 8 40.85 5.03 3.36
N VAL A 9 41.16 4.47 4.54
CA VAL A 9 40.19 3.77 5.39
C VAL A 9 39.11 4.74 5.91
N THR A 10 39.47 5.97 6.26
CA THR A 10 38.50 6.99 6.68
C THR A 10 37.62 7.44 5.51
N PHE A 11 38.18 7.58 4.31
CA PHE A 11 37.45 7.99 3.11
C PHE A 11 36.58 6.86 2.51
N VAL A 12 37.01 5.59 2.66
CA VAL A 12 36.33 4.39 2.16
C VAL A 12 35.35 3.79 3.17
N LEU A 13 35.55 3.94 4.49
CA LEU A 13 34.67 3.35 5.51
C LEU A 13 33.88 4.40 6.32
N VAL A 14 34.48 5.53 6.69
CA VAL A 14 33.87 6.49 7.63
C VAL A 14 33.07 7.59 6.91
N LEU A 15 33.59 8.08 5.78
CA LEU A 15 32.89 9.06 4.94
C LEU A 15 31.58 8.49 4.37
N PRO A 16 31.51 7.23 3.90
CA PRO A 16 30.27 6.62 3.45
C PRO A 16 29.27 6.44 4.60
N ALA A 17 29.71 6.20 5.84
CA ALA A 17 28.81 6.04 7.00
C ALA A 17 28.14 7.37 7.42
N ARG A 18 28.86 8.50 7.37
CA ARG A 18 28.26 9.84 7.61
C ARG A 18 27.48 10.34 6.40
N LEU A 19 27.95 10.04 5.18
CA LEU A 19 27.20 10.29 3.95
C LEU A 19 25.96 9.40 3.87
N LEU A 20 25.94 8.18 4.42
CA LEU A 20 24.80 7.25 4.47
C LEU A 20 23.57 7.83 5.19
N HIS A 21 23.76 8.77 6.12
CA HIS A 21 22.65 9.45 6.77
C HIS A 21 22.15 10.65 5.95
N ARG A 22 23.07 11.41 5.33
CA ARG A 22 22.71 12.42 4.32
C ARG A 22 22.26 11.81 2.98
N ARG A 23 22.49 10.51 2.78
CA ARG A 23 22.22 9.72 1.57
C ARG A 23 20.75 9.59 1.31
N ALA A 24 19.90 9.49 2.33
CA ALA A 24 18.45 9.44 2.11
C ALA A 24 17.92 10.78 1.58
N VAL A 25 18.40 11.90 2.12
CA VAL A 25 18.00 13.25 1.68
C VAL A 25 18.61 13.60 0.32
N LEU A 26 19.91 13.32 0.11
CA LEU A 26 20.56 13.47 -1.21
C LEU A 26 19.99 12.51 -2.25
N MET A 27 19.61 11.29 -1.87
CA MET A 27 18.91 10.36 -2.76
C MET A 27 17.55 10.87 -3.12
N ARG A 28 16.77 11.40 -2.16
CA ARG A 28 15.45 11.97 -2.46
C ARG A 28 15.59 13.17 -3.39
N TRP A 29 16.50 14.09 -3.09
CA TRP A 29 16.78 15.24 -3.95
C TRP A 29 17.30 14.82 -5.33
N ALA A 30 18.19 13.83 -5.40
CA ALA A 30 18.68 13.30 -6.67
C ALA A 30 17.60 12.51 -7.43
N GLN A 31 16.72 11.77 -6.76
CA GLN A 31 15.64 11.02 -7.39
C GLN A 31 14.55 11.96 -7.91
N GLU A 32 14.24 13.04 -7.18
CA GLU A 32 13.34 14.11 -7.61
C GLU A 32 13.95 14.93 -8.76
N ALA A 33 15.21 15.35 -8.63
CA ALA A 33 15.94 16.05 -9.70
C ALA A 33 16.18 15.17 -10.94
N LEU A 34 16.16 13.84 -10.77
CA LEU A 34 16.29 12.85 -11.83
C LEU A 34 14.98 12.12 -12.13
N ALA A 35 13.83 12.72 -11.78
CA ALA A 35 12.52 12.21 -12.12
C ALA A 35 12.25 12.41 -13.62
N GLY A 36 12.96 11.65 -14.46
CA GLY A 36 12.81 11.71 -15.90
C GLY A 36 13.90 10.94 -16.61
N VAL A 37 13.54 10.20 -17.66
CA VAL A 37 14.49 9.41 -18.47
C VAL A 37 15.60 10.32 -19.02
N LYS A 38 15.26 11.55 -19.42
CA LYS A 38 16.22 12.55 -19.92
C LYS A 38 17.23 12.99 -18.85
N ALA A 39 16.77 13.27 -17.64
CA ALA A 39 17.62 13.69 -16.53
C ALA A 39 18.55 12.54 -16.08
N LYS A 40 18.02 11.32 -16.00
CA LYS A 40 18.82 10.10 -15.73
C LYS A 40 19.85 9.83 -16.81
N ALA A 41 19.51 10.02 -18.09
CA ALA A 41 20.44 9.88 -19.21
C ALA A 41 21.54 10.96 -19.19
N ALA A 42 21.17 12.22 -18.92
CA ALA A 42 22.10 13.33 -18.80
C ALA A 42 23.09 13.12 -17.64
N VAL A 43 22.60 12.62 -16.51
CA VAL A 43 23.43 12.13 -15.42
C VAL A 43 24.29 11.01 -15.96
N LEU A 44 23.79 9.84 -16.37
CA LEU A 44 24.64 8.75 -16.88
C LEU A 44 25.77 9.22 -17.82
N PHE A 45 25.46 10.11 -18.77
CA PHE A 45 26.45 10.71 -19.68
C PHE A 45 27.54 11.52 -18.96
N ALA A 46 27.19 12.38 -18.00
CA ALA A 46 28.16 13.19 -17.25
C ALA A 46 29.19 12.35 -16.49
N GLY A 47 28.83 11.17 -15.97
CA GLY A 47 29.81 10.31 -15.30
C GLY A 47 30.55 9.38 -16.25
N ILE A 48 30.02 9.09 -17.44
CA ILE A 48 30.84 8.56 -18.54
C ILE A 48 31.94 9.57 -18.84
N LEU A 49 31.59 10.85 -18.99
CA LEU A 49 32.56 11.92 -19.26
C LEU A 49 33.60 12.04 -18.13
N VAL A 50 33.19 12.02 -16.85
CA VAL A 50 34.14 12.01 -15.71
C VAL A 50 35.05 10.80 -15.73
N ALA A 51 34.53 9.61 -16.06
CA ALA A 51 35.34 8.40 -16.17
C ALA A 51 36.38 8.49 -17.30
N VAL A 52 35.97 9.03 -18.46
CA VAL A 52 36.85 9.23 -19.63
C VAL A 52 37.94 10.26 -19.33
N VAL A 53 37.58 11.43 -18.80
CA VAL A 53 38.56 12.47 -18.42
C VAL A 53 39.51 11.95 -17.33
N GLY A 54 39.01 11.18 -16.37
CA GLY A 54 39.84 10.54 -15.34
C GLY A 54 40.85 9.53 -15.91
N ALA A 55 40.46 8.81 -16.97
CA ALA A 55 41.34 7.88 -17.67
C ALA A 55 42.45 8.61 -18.45
N GLU A 56 42.14 9.71 -19.13
CA GLU A 56 43.13 10.49 -19.90
C GLU A 56 44.09 11.28 -19.01
N THR A 57 43.62 11.77 -17.87
CA THR A 57 44.44 12.60 -16.95
C THR A 57 45.31 11.79 -15.97
N VAL A 58 45.28 10.45 -16.04
CA VAL A 58 45.99 9.54 -15.13
C VAL A 58 45.67 9.82 -13.65
N HIS A 59 44.46 10.31 -13.35
CA HIS A 59 44.06 10.57 -11.97
C HIS A 59 43.17 9.41 -11.47
N PRO A 60 43.75 8.38 -10.81
CA PRO A 60 43.05 7.13 -10.51
C PRO A 60 41.78 7.34 -9.67
N TYR A 61 41.74 8.41 -8.86
CA TYR A 61 40.56 8.74 -8.05
C TYR A 61 39.36 9.21 -8.88
N LEU A 62 39.57 9.93 -9.97
CA LEU A 62 38.47 10.39 -10.84
C LEU A 62 37.88 9.22 -11.64
N MET A 63 38.75 8.32 -12.09
CA MET A 63 38.34 7.10 -12.77
C MET A 63 37.52 6.20 -11.83
N VAL A 64 37.99 5.96 -10.60
CA VAL A 64 37.24 5.16 -9.60
C VAL A 64 35.91 5.80 -9.25
N ALA A 65 35.86 7.13 -9.07
CA ALA A 65 34.61 7.85 -8.81
C ALA A 65 33.63 7.73 -10.00
N GLY A 66 34.12 7.89 -11.23
CA GLY A 66 33.31 7.72 -12.45
C GLY A 66 32.76 6.30 -12.58
N ILE A 67 33.59 5.27 -12.39
CA ILE A 67 33.17 3.86 -12.46
C ILE A 67 32.18 3.53 -11.34
N ALA A 68 32.44 3.94 -10.10
CA ALA A 68 31.52 3.73 -8.99
C ALA A 68 30.16 4.39 -9.28
N TRP A 69 30.17 5.57 -9.88
CA TRP A 69 28.97 6.28 -10.24
C TRP A 69 28.21 5.63 -11.41
N LEU A 70 28.90 5.18 -12.46
CA LEU A 70 28.30 4.41 -13.55
C LEU A 70 27.74 3.08 -13.08
N THR A 71 28.44 2.41 -12.17
CA THR A 71 27.95 1.17 -11.57
C THR A 71 26.72 1.46 -10.72
N TRP A 72 26.72 2.54 -9.94
CA TRP A 72 25.60 2.87 -9.07
C TRP A 72 24.36 3.34 -9.83
N PHE A 73 24.51 4.35 -10.67
CA PHE A 73 23.40 4.94 -11.43
C PHE A 73 23.08 4.13 -12.67
N GLY A 74 24.09 3.68 -13.42
CA GLY A 74 23.89 2.88 -14.62
C GLY A 74 23.27 1.53 -14.33
N PHE A 75 23.70 0.82 -13.27
CA PHE A 75 23.08 -0.47 -12.91
C PHE A 75 21.66 -0.28 -12.40
N GLY A 76 21.43 0.61 -11.42
CA GLY A 76 20.07 0.85 -10.91
C GLY A 76 19.10 1.38 -11.97
N PHE A 77 19.58 2.22 -12.89
CA PHE A 77 18.79 2.69 -14.02
C PHE A 77 18.51 1.55 -15.01
N ALA A 78 19.53 0.78 -15.39
CA ALA A 78 19.38 -0.34 -16.30
C ALA A 78 18.45 -1.41 -15.74
N THR A 79 18.57 -1.77 -14.45
CA THR A 79 17.65 -2.74 -13.82
C THR A 79 16.23 -2.20 -13.82
N SER A 80 16.00 -0.93 -13.42
CA SER A 80 14.65 -0.35 -13.43
C SER A 80 14.02 -0.30 -14.82
N ILE A 81 14.83 -0.13 -15.87
CA ILE A 81 14.37 -0.15 -17.27
C ILE A 81 14.10 -1.57 -17.75
N LEU A 82 14.88 -2.55 -17.31
CA LEU A 82 14.79 -3.94 -17.77
C LEU A 82 13.76 -4.76 -16.98
N GLU A 83 13.55 -4.47 -15.70
CA GLU A 83 12.62 -5.19 -14.81
C GLU A 83 11.20 -5.19 -15.35
N ARG A 84 10.68 -4.05 -15.83
CA ARG A 84 9.30 -3.97 -16.32
C ARG A 84 9.07 -4.75 -17.62
N PRO A 85 9.91 -4.60 -18.67
CA PRO A 85 9.82 -5.45 -19.85
C PRO A 85 9.99 -6.93 -19.54
N LEU A 86 10.88 -7.29 -18.59
CA LEU A 86 11.08 -8.68 -18.19
C LEU A 86 9.88 -9.24 -17.41
N GLY A 87 9.31 -8.46 -16.49
CA GLY A 87 8.08 -8.79 -15.79
C GLY A 87 6.93 -9.03 -16.76
N LEU A 88 6.75 -8.14 -17.73
CA LEU A 88 5.72 -8.31 -18.76
C LEU A 88 5.98 -9.52 -19.66
N ARG A 89 7.26 -9.82 -19.99
CA ARG A 89 7.62 -11.04 -20.74
C ARG A 89 7.29 -12.33 -19.98
N ARG A 90 7.36 -12.33 -18.65
CA ARG A 90 6.96 -13.48 -17.82
C ARG A 90 5.44 -13.70 -17.81
N LEU A 91 4.68 -12.63 -18.05
CA LEU A 91 3.21 -12.66 -18.14
C LEU A 91 2.73 -13.01 -19.55
N ASP A 92 3.47 -12.61 -20.58
CA ASP A 92 3.20 -12.87 -21.99
C ASP A 92 3.19 -14.38 -22.27
N GLY A 93 2.07 -14.90 -22.79
CA GLY A 93 1.88 -16.34 -23.05
C GLY A 93 1.56 -17.21 -21.83
N ARG A 94 1.50 -16.63 -20.62
CA ARG A 94 1.00 -17.34 -19.44
C ARG A 94 -0.52 -17.53 -19.58
N ARG A 95 -1.01 -18.72 -19.24
CA ARG A 95 -2.45 -18.93 -19.00
C ARG A 95 -2.78 -18.40 -17.60
N PHE A 96 -3.69 -17.44 -17.54
CA PHE A 96 -4.19 -16.92 -16.29
C PHE A 96 -5.34 -17.80 -15.79
N PRO A 97 -5.39 -18.11 -14.49
CA PRO A 97 -6.52 -18.86 -13.94
C PRO A 97 -7.80 -18.02 -14.05
N LEU A 98 -8.83 -18.61 -14.66
CA LEU A 98 -10.15 -17.98 -14.84
C LEU A 98 -11.20 -18.53 -13.87
N ALA A 99 -10.78 -19.25 -12.82
CA ALA A 99 -11.70 -19.97 -11.92
C ALA A 99 -12.75 -19.05 -11.28
N ASP A 100 -12.41 -17.78 -11.05
CA ASP A 100 -13.29 -16.79 -10.43
C ASP A 100 -13.99 -15.87 -11.46
N VAL A 101 -13.81 -16.12 -12.77
CA VAL A 101 -14.44 -15.33 -13.84
C VAL A 101 -15.68 -16.08 -14.33
N PRO A 102 -16.89 -15.47 -14.27
CA PRO A 102 -18.10 -16.11 -14.75
C PRO A 102 -18.00 -16.52 -16.23
N PRO A 103 -18.57 -17.68 -16.63
CA PRO A 103 -18.65 -18.06 -18.03
C PRO A 103 -19.40 -17.03 -18.87
N ALA A 104 -19.02 -16.86 -20.14
CA ALA A 104 -19.61 -15.87 -21.03
C ALA A 104 -21.13 -15.98 -21.11
N ALA A 105 -21.67 -17.20 -21.18
CA ALA A 105 -23.12 -17.42 -21.24
C ALA A 105 -23.85 -16.84 -20.02
N GLU A 106 -23.25 -16.93 -18.83
CA GLU A 106 -23.83 -16.36 -17.61
C GLU A 106 -23.80 -14.83 -17.67
N THR A 107 -22.65 -14.24 -17.99
CA THR A 107 -22.50 -12.79 -18.07
C THR A 107 -23.39 -12.18 -19.15
N LEU A 108 -23.48 -12.78 -20.34
CA LEU A 108 -24.33 -12.30 -21.44
C LEU A 108 -25.81 -12.32 -21.08
N ARG A 109 -26.28 -13.32 -20.33
CA ARG A 109 -27.66 -13.33 -19.78
C ARG A 109 -27.87 -12.22 -18.77
N ARG A 110 -26.90 -11.97 -17.89
CA ARG A 110 -26.94 -10.82 -16.95
C ARG A 110 -26.95 -9.48 -17.68
N LEU A 111 -26.35 -9.41 -18.88
CA LEU A 111 -26.44 -8.25 -19.76
C LEU A 111 -27.82 -8.07 -20.44
N GLY A 112 -28.74 -9.04 -20.24
CA GLY A 112 -30.10 -9.02 -20.77
C GLY A 112 -30.25 -9.59 -22.19
N LEU A 113 -29.23 -10.27 -22.73
CA LEU A 113 -29.33 -10.85 -24.07
C LEU A 113 -30.18 -12.13 -24.07
N ASP A 114 -30.93 -12.33 -25.15
CA ASP A 114 -31.75 -13.52 -25.34
C ASP A 114 -30.88 -14.78 -25.56
N GLN A 115 -31.43 -15.95 -25.24
CA GLN A 115 -30.68 -17.21 -25.27
C GLN A 115 -30.09 -17.54 -26.65
N SER A 116 -30.79 -17.21 -27.75
CA SER A 116 -30.29 -17.49 -29.11
C SER A 116 -29.09 -16.60 -29.46
N THR A 117 -29.13 -15.33 -29.04
CA THR A 117 -27.98 -14.42 -29.17
C THR A 117 -26.82 -14.88 -28.30
N VAL A 118 -27.08 -15.31 -27.06
CA VAL A 118 -26.06 -15.86 -26.15
C VAL A 118 -25.34 -17.04 -26.79
N ASP A 119 -26.07 -18.04 -27.28
CA ASP A 119 -25.48 -19.26 -27.85
C ASP A 119 -24.59 -18.95 -29.06
N ARG A 120 -25.08 -18.10 -29.97
CA ARG A 120 -24.32 -17.63 -31.14
C ARG A 120 -23.03 -16.91 -30.75
N LEU A 121 -23.07 -16.02 -29.75
CA LEU A 121 -21.91 -15.24 -29.32
C LEU A 121 -20.87 -16.10 -28.60
N VAL A 122 -21.31 -17.06 -27.79
CA VAL A 122 -20.43 -18.01 -27.11
C VAL A 122 -19.74 -18.93 -28.13
N GLU A 123 -20.47 -19.42 -29.13
CA GLU A 123 -19.89 -20.23 -30.21
C GLU A 123 -18.86 -19.41 -31.03
N ALA A 124 -19.20 -18.16 -31.37
CA ALA A 124 -18.32 -17.28 -32.13
C ALA A 124 -17.04 -16.89 -31.35
N GLY A 125 -17.15 -16.71 -30.03
CA GLY A 125 -16.06 -16.38 -29.10
C GLY A 125 -15.32 -17.58 -28.51
N GLY A 126 -15.40 -18.75 -29.17
CA GLY A 126 -14.71 -19.97 -28.76
C GLY A 126 -13.17 -19.83 -28.65
N PRO A 127 -12.45 -20.90 -28.28
CA PRO A 127 -11.02 -20.83 -27.94
C PRO A 127 -10.17 -20.13 -29.02
N GLY A 128 -9.44 -19.10 -28.61
CA GLY A 128 -8.57 -18.32 -29.49
C GLY A 128 -9.28 -17.34 -30.44
N ARG A 129 -10.63 -17.31 -30.46
CA ARG A 129 -11.44 -16.37 -31.23
C ARG A 129 -11.93 -15.23 -30.33
N GLU A 130 -12.09 -14.05 -30.92
CA GLU A 130 -12.63 -12.86 -30.28
C GLU A 130 -13.89 -12.44 -31.04
N THR A 131 -14.97 -12.18 -30.32
CA THR A 131 -16.21 -11.62 -30.87
C THR A 131 -16.49 -10.28 -30.22
N LEU A 132 -16.50 -9.21 -31.02
CA LEU A 132 -16.85 -7.87 -30.57
C LEU A 132 -18.35 -7.78 -30.25
N LEU A 133 -18.67 -7.24 -29.07
CA LEU A 133 -20.03 -6.96 -28.63
C LEU A 133 -20.36 -5.48 -28.79
N ALA A 134 -19.46 -4.62 -28.30
CA ALA A 134 -19.62 -3.19 -28.34
C ALA A 134 -18.26 -2.49 -28.17
N SER A 135 -18.19 -1.23 -28.60
CA SER A 135 -17.03 -0.36 -28.36
C SER A 135 -17.42 0.77 -27.41
N PHE A 136 -16.56 1.11 -26.45
CA PHE A 136 -16.75 2.24 -25.57
C PHE A 136 -16.16 3.52 -26.17
N ASP A 137 -16.88 4.61 -26.03
CA ASP A 137 -16.52 5.94 -26.52
C ASP A 137 -15.79 6.77 -25.43
N GLN A 138 -15.45 8.02 -25.72
CA GLN A 138 -14.72 8.93 -24.82
C GLN A 138 -15.50 9.28 -23.54
N GLU A 139 -16.83 9.20 -23.60
CA GLU A 139 -17.78 9.47 -22.52
C GLU A 139 -18.30 8.17 -21.87
N ASN A 140 -17.68 7.03 -22.19
CA ASN A 140 -18.08 5.69 -21.78
C ASN A 140 -19.47 5.25 -22.29
N ARG A 141 -19.96 5.84 -23.37
CA ARG A 141 -21.14 5.37 -24.11
C ARG A 141 -20.74 4.22 -25.03
N LEU A 142 -21.70 3.40 -25.45
CA LEU A 142 -21.46 2.16 -26.17
C LEU A 142 -22.05 2.19 -27.57
N LEU A 143 -21.24 1.89 -28.58
CA LEU A 143 -21.71 1.51 -29.91
C LEU A 143 -21.75 -0.02 -29.99
N SER A 144 -22.94 -0.59 -29.98
CA SER A 144 -23.12 -2.05 -30.03
C SER A 144 -23.05 -2.59 -31.45
N THR A 145 -22.35 -3.72 -31.63
CA THR A 145 -22.27 -4.46 -32.90
C THR A 145 -23.26 -5.62 -32.97
N VAL A 146 -23.96 -5.91 -31.87
CA VAL A 146 -24.86 -7.06 -31.74
C VAL A 146 -26.33 -6.66 -31.57
N GLY A 147 -26.64 -5.38 -31.72
CA GLY A 147 -27.95 -4.80 -31.44
C GLY A 147 -28.10 -4.34 -29.99
N PRO A 148 -29.33 -4.09 -29.51
CA PRO A 148 -29.54 -3.61 -28.14
C PRO A 148 -28.95 -4.56 -27.09
N ILE A 149 -28.22 -4.00 -26.13
CA ILE A 149 -27.74 -4.70 -24.93
C ILE A 149 -28.48 -4.08 -23.75
N PRO A 150 -29.55 -4.70 -23.21
CA PRO A 150 -30.44 -4.06 -22.23
C PRO A 150 -29.74 -3.47 -21.01
N TYR A 151 -28.69 -4.13 -20.52
CA TYR A 151 -27.88 -3.62 -19.40
C TYR A 151 -27.27 -2.23 -19.66
N PHE A 152 -27.00 -1.89 -20.92
CA PHE A 152 -26.44 -0.60 -21.33
C PHE A 152 -27.46 0.30 -22.02
N ALA A 153 -28.77 0.04 -21.89
CA ALA A 153 -29.80 0.72 -22.68
C ALA A 153 -29.66 2.25 -22.72
N GLU A 154 -29.34 2.86 -21.58
CA GLU A 154 -29.18 4.32 -21.43
C GLU A 154 -27.84 4.86 -21.93
N SER A 155 -26.85 3.98 -22.13
CA SER A 155 -25.51 4.32 -22.62
C SER A 155 -25.31 3.97 -24.09
N LEU A 156 -26.29 3.34 -24.75
CA LEU A 156 -26.18 2.99 -26.16
C LEU A 156 -26.30 4.23 -27.04
N VAL A 157 -25.39 4.34 -28.01
CA VAL A 157 -25.39 5.39 -29.03
C VAL A 157 -25.28 4.78 -30.43
N ASP A 158 -25.77 5.52 -31.43
CA ASP A 158 -25.53 5.19 -32.83
C ASP A 158 -24.16 5.69 -33.30
N GLU A 159 -23.82 5.42 -34.56
CA GLU A 159 -22.54 5.84 -35.15
C GLU A 159 -22.37 7.36 -35.17
N ALA A 160 -23.46 8.12 -35.29
CA ALA A 160 -23.43 9.58 -35.31
C ALA A 160 -23.14 10.18 -33.92
N GLY A 161 -23.66 9.55 -32.86
CA GLY A 161 -23.41 9.92 -31.48
C GLY A 161 -22.08 9.41 -30.92
N PHE A 162 -21.46 8.42 -31.53
CA PHE A 162 -20.26 7.75 -30.99
C PHE A 162 -18.99 8.62 -31.08
N ILE A 163 -18.44 9.02 -29.94
CA ILE A 163 -17.20 9.82 -29.89
C ILE A 163 -16.00 8.92 -29.62
N ARG A 164 -15.26 8.59 -30.68
CA ARG A 164 -14.10 7.70 -30.57
C ARG A 164 -13.10 8.17 -29.52
N ARG A 165 -12.69 7.24 -28.64
CA ARG A 165 -11.66 7.50 -27.61
C ARG A 165 -10.36 7.97 -28.25
N ILE A 166 -9.81 9.05 -27.69
CA ILE A 166 -8.51 9.60 -28.13
C ILE A 166 -7.37 8.71 -27.67
N ARG A 167 -7.52 8.14 -26.47
CA ARG A 167 -6.55 7.25 -25.83
C ARG A 167 -7.25 5.97 -25.42
N HIS A 168 -6.50 4.88 -25.55
CA HIS A 168 -6.93 3.52 -25.22
C HIS A 168 -8.26 3.11 -25.85
N LEU A 169 -8.24 2.28 -26.89
CA LEU A 169 -9.48 1.69 -27.39
C LEU A 169 -9.96 0.66 -26.36
N VAL A 170 -11.23 0.76 -25.96
CA VAL A 170 -11.85 -0.11 -24.97
C VAL A 170 -13.06 -0.75 -25.63
N ASP A 171 -13.02 -2.07 -25.76
CA ASP A 171 -14.07 -2.86 -26.41
C ASP A 171 -14.63 -3.89 -25.42
N LEU A 172 -15.92 -4.20 -25.50
CA LEU A 172 -16.55 -5.34 -24.84
C LEU A 172 -16.54 -6.52 -25.80
N VAL A 173 -15.97 -7.65 -25.38
CA VAL A 173 -15.78 -8.82 -26.25
C VAL A 173 -16.12 -10.14 -25.55
N VAL A 174 -16.44 -11.16 -26.33
CA VAL A 174 -16.39 -12.56 -25.88
C VAL A 174 -15.07 -13.16 -26.36
N VAL A 175 -14.28 -13.71 -25.45
CA VAL A 175 -12.99 -14.35 -25.75
C VAL A 175 -12.72 -15.48 -24.76
N ASP A 176 -12.23 -16.61 -25.25
CA ASP A 176 -11.87 -17.78 -24.44
C ASP A 176 -12.97 -18.21 -23.46
N GLY A 177 -14.24 -18.11 -23.90
CA GLY A 177 -15.41 -18.52 -23.13
C GLY A 177 -15.83 -17.57 -22.00
N VAL A 178 -15.30 -16.34 -21.93
CA VAL A 178 -15.70 -15.30 -20.96
C VAL A 178 -16.05 -13.97 -21.65
N VAL A 179 -16.86 -13.13 -20.99
CA VAL A 179 -17.01 -11.72 -21.40
C VAL A 179 -15.87 -10.91 -20.79
N ALA A 180 -15.16 -10.18 -21.63
CA ALA A 180 -13.98 -9.41 -21.26
C ALA A 180 -14.05 -7.97 -21.79
N VAL A 181 -13.32 -7.10 -21.10
CA VAL A 181 -12.96 -5.78 -21.62
C VAL A 181 -11.61 -5.90 -22.31
N ARG A 182 -11.56 -5.62 -23.61
CA ARG A 182 -10.34 -5.52 -24.39
C ARG A 182 -9.85 -4.08 -24.38
N LYS A 183 -8.69 -3.84 -23.79
CA LYS A 183 -7.99 -2.54 -23.81
C LYS A 183 -6.81 -2.60 -24.79
N SER A 184 -6.73 -1.62 -25.69
CA SER A 184 -5.58 -1.41 -26.59
C SER A 184 -4.77 -0.21 -26.13
N TYR A 185 -3.46 -0.33 -25.97
CA TYR A 185 -2.62 0.72 -25.39
C TYR A 185 -1.75 1.42 -26.44
N ASP A 186 -1.80 2.74 -26.45
CA ASP A 186 -0.90 3.60 -27.22
C ASP A 186 0.49 3.70 -26.56
N ASN A 187 0.55 3.58 -25.24
CA ASN A 187 1.76 3.62 -24.43
C ASN A 187 2.09 2.23 -23.85
N PRO A 188 3.28 1.65 -24.16
CA PRO A 188 3.69 0.38 -23.57
C PRO A 188 3.84 0.42 -22.05
N THR A 189 4.10 1.58 -21.46
CA THR A 189 4.24 1.73 -19.99
C THR A 189 2.92 1.51 -19.29
N SER A 190 1.81 2.06 -19.82
CA SER A 190 0.47 1.87 -19.28
C SER A 190 0.08 0.39 -19.25
N LEU A 191 0.28 -0.31 -20.37
CA LEU A 191 0.06 -1.76 -20.45
C LEU A 191 0.91 -2.53 -19.43
N GLN A 192 2.20 -2.18 -19.29
CA GLN A 192 3.10 -2.84 -18.35
C GLN A 192 2.63 -2.67 -16.91
N ASN A 193 2.29 -1.43 -16.52
CA ASN A 193 1.82 -1.13 -15.19
C ASN A 193 0.55 -1.92 -14.86
N GLU A 194 -0.44 -1.86 -15.76
CA GLU A 194 -1.73 -2.51 -15.55
C GLU A 194 -1.58 -4.04 -15.49
N ALA A 195 -0.86 -4.64 -16.43
CA ALA A 195 -0.66 -6.09 -16.44
C ALA A 195 0.15 -6.59 -15.24
N ILE A 196 1.20 -5.87 -14.81
CA ILE A 196 1.99 -6.27 -13.64
C ILE A 196 1.16 -6.10 -12.34
N ALA A 197 0.40 -5.01 -12.22
CA ALA A 197 -0.48 -4.77 -11.08
C ALA A 197 -1.58 -5.83 -10.98
N LEU A 198 -2.33 -6.08 -12.05
CA LEU A 198 -3.39 -7.10 -12.04
C LEU A 198 -2.85 -8.51 -11.82
N ALA A 199 -1.63 -8.81 -12.27
CA ALA A 199 -0.97 -10.07 -11.95
C ALA A 199 -0.62 -10.19 -10.46
N ALA A 200 -0.16 -9.11 -9.81
CA ALA A 200 0.08 -9.08 -8.37
C ALA A 200 -1.24 -9.18 -7.57
N LEU A 201 -2.33 -8.68 -8.13
CA LEU A 201 -3.67 -8.68 -7.52
C LEU A 201 -4.52 -9.92 -7.83
N ALA A 202 -3.93 -10.99 -8.38
CA ALA A 202 -4.69 -12.18 -8.79
C ALA A 202 -5.54 -12.81 -7.67
N GLY A 203 -5.15 -12.64 -6.40
CA GLY A 203 -5.89 -13.13 -5.23
C GLY A 203 -6.82 -12.10 -4.56
N VAL A 204 -6.89 -10.86 -5.05
CA VAL A 204 -7.68 -9.78 -4.43
C VAL A 204 -9.03 -9.70 -5.12
N SER A 205 -10.14 -9.91 -4.41
CA SER A 205 -11.50 -9.72 -4.97
C SER A 205 -11.82 -8.23 -5.19
N GLY A 206 -12.70 -7.94 -6.15
CA GLY A 206 -13.14 -6.58 -6.47
C GLY A 206 -12.21 -5.81 -7.42
N VAL A 207 -11.36 -6.51 -8.17
CA VAL A 207 -10.53 -5.95 -9.26
C VAL A 207 -10.58 -6.87 -10.48
N PRO A 208 -10.26 -6.38 -11.70
CA PRO A 208 -10.28 -7.21 -12.90
C PRO A 208 -9.25 -8.35 -12.83
N ARG A 209 -9.52 -9.43 -13.55
CA ARG A 209 -8.58 -10.53 -13.81
C ARG A 209 -8.04 -10.41 -15.21
N ILE A 210 -6.74 -10.66 -15.40
CA ILE A 210 -6.19 -10.78 -16.75
C ILE A 210 -6.75 -12.07 -17.36
N VAL A 211 -7.47 -11.93 -18.48
CA VAL A 211 -7.95 -13.05 -19.28
C VAL A 211 -6.89 -13.44 -20.29
N ARG A 212 -6.39 -12.45 -21.03
CA ARG A 212 -5.41 -12.63 -22.09
C ARG A 212 -4.54 -11.38 -22.21
N LEU A 213 -3.29 -11.58 -22.59
CA LEU A 213 -2.32 -10.51 -22.79
C LEU A 213 -1.59 -10.73 -24.12
N ASP A 214 -1.64 -9.74 -25.01
CA ASP A 214 -0.83 -9.68 -26.23
C ASP A 214 0.07 -8.43 -26.15
N ARG A 215 1.30 -8.64 -25.70
CA ARG A 215 2.28 -7.57 -25.55
C ARG A 215 2.70 -6.96 -26.88
N ARG A 216 2.70 -7.74 -27.98
CA ARG A 216 3.16 -7.27 -29.29
C ARG A 216 2.16 -6.29 -29.88
N ARG A 217 0.87 -6.62 -29.80
CA ARG A 217 -0.23 -5.74 -30.23
C ARG A 217 -0.56 -4.67 -29.20
N ARG A 218 0.00 -4.78 -27.99
CA ARG A 218 -0.30 -3.95 -26.82
C ARG A 218 -1.79 -3.98 -26.49
N VAL A 219 -2.31 -5.20 -26.40
CA VAL A 219 -3.71 -5.47 -26.08
C VAL A 219 -3.77 -6.33 -24.82
N MET A 220 -4.67 -5.98 -23.92
CA MET A 220 -5.00 -6.79 -22.75
C MET A 220 -6.50 -7.01 -22.69
N HIS A 221 -6.88 -8.25 -22.42
CA HIS A 221 -8.25 -8.63 -22.11
C HIS A 221 -8.33 -8.83 -20.60
N GLN A 222 -9.25 -8.14 -19.96
CA GLN A 222 -9.52 -8.29 -18.54
C GLN A 222 -10.97 -8.72 -18.33
N SER A 223 -11.27 -9.41 -17.24
CA SER A 223 -12.64 -9.82 -16.90
C SER A 223 -13.53 -8.59 -16.88
N PHE A 224 -14.71 -8.69 -17.49
CA PHE A 224 -15.71 -7.63 -17.40
C PHE A 224 -16.24 -7.52 -15.97
N LEU A 225 -16.16 -6.33 -15.40
CA LEU A 225 -16.76 -6.00 -14.11
C LEU A 225 -18.13 -5.36 -14.38
N THR A 226 -19.19 -5.98 -13.88
CA THR A 226 -20.52 -5.36 -13.82
C THR A 226 -20.59 -4.36 -12.68
N GLY A 227 -21.43 -3.35 -12.81
CA GLY A 227 -21.73 -2.38 -11.76
C GLY A 227 -21.97 -1.00 -12.32
N GLU A 228 -22.66 -0.17 -11.53
CA GLU A 228 -22.90 1.23 -11.86
C GLU A 228 -21.62 2.03 -11.62
N ASN A 229 -21.26 2.93 -12.54
CA ASN A 229 -20.10 3.79 -12.35
C ASN A 229 -20.40 4.82 -11.26
N LEU A 230 -19.58 4.87 -10.21
CA LEU A 230 -19.78 5.80 -9.10
C LEU A 230 -19.74 7.26 -9.56
N GLY A 231 -18.86 7.60 -10.52
CA GLY A 231 -18.81 8.94 -11.10
C GLY A 231 -20.11 9.35 -11.79
N THR A 232 -20.75 8.44 -12.53
CA THR A 232 -22.08 8.68 -13.13
C THR A 232 -23.14 8.88 -12.05
N LEU A 233 -23.16 8.01 -11.04
CA LEU A 233 -24.11 8.09 -9.94
C LEU A 233 -23.97 9.41 -9.15
N LEU A 234 -22.75 9.89 -8.93
CA LEU A 234 -22.51 11.22 -8.34
C LEU A 234 -23.03 12.36 -9.22
N ALA A 235 -22.92 12.24 -10.54
CA ALA A 235 -23.41 13.26 -11.47
C ALA A 235 -24.95 13.40 -11.41
N GLU A 236 -25.66 12.28 -11.29
CA GLU A 236 -27.11 12.26 -11.06
C GLU A 236 -27.51 12.95 -9.75
N HIS A 237 -26.62 12.92 -8.76
CA HIS A 237 -26.77 13.58 -7.46
C HIS A 237 -26.13 14.98 -7.40
N GLY A 238 -25.91 15.61 -8.56
CA GLY A 238 -25.52 17.02 -8.66
C GLY A 238 -24.03 17.32 -8.60
N ALA A 239 -23.16 16.30 -8.64
CA ALA A 239 -21.71 16.43 -8.78
C ALA A 239 -21.25 16.00 -10.18
N SER A 240 -21.36 16.90 -11.16
CA SER A 240 -20.94 16.65 -12.55
C SER A 240 -19.47 16.20 -12.67
N VAL A 241 -19.10 15.66 -13.83
CA VAL A 241 -17.71 15.24 -14.11
C VAL A 241 -16.71 16.37 -13.90
N ASP A 242 -17.06 17.61 -14.26
CA ASP A 242 -16.20 18.78 -14.04
C ASP A 242 -16.03 19.09 -12.55
N ILE A 243 -17.09 18.99 -11.74
CA ILE A 243 -17.02 19.16 -10.28
C ILE A 243 -16.11 18.09 -9.67
N GLN A 244 -16.26 16.84 -10.11
CA GLN A 244 -15.41 15.73 -9.66
C GLN A 244 -13.94 15.96 -10.04
N HIS A 245 -13.67 16.40 -11.26
CA HIS A 245 -12.33 16.72 -11.72
C HIS A 245 -11.72 17.91 -10.96
N GLU A 246 -12.50 18.96 -10.73
CA GLU A 246 -12.10 20.12 -9.95
C GLU A 246 -11.77 19.74 -8.51
N ALA A 247 -12.57 18.86 -7.89
CA ALA A 247 -12.28 18.36 -6.55
C ALA A 247 -10.90 17.68 -6.48
N VAL A 248 -10.56 16.83 -7.46
CA VAL A 248 -9.24 16.17 -7.51
C VAL A 248 -8.12 17.16 -7.76
N THR A 249 -8.29 18.07 -8.72
CA THR A 249 -7.22 19.00 -9.17
C THR A 249 -6.97 20.16 -8.21
N ARG A 250 -7.99 20.63 -7.49
CA ARG A 250 -7.87 21.66 -6.46
C ARG A 250 -7.63 21.09 -5.06
N ARG A 251 -7.27 19.82 -4.95
CA ARG A 251 -6.86 19.20 -3.69
C ARG A 251 -5.68 20.01 -3.10
N PRO A 252 -5.78 20.47 -1.84
CA PRO A 252 -4.66 21.10 -1.15
C PRO A 252 -3.46 20.17 -1.00
N ASP A 253 -2.27 20.72 -0.81
CA ASP A 253 -1.08 19.92 -0.55
C ASP A 253 -1.29 18.97 0.63
N ARG A 254 -0.64 17.80 0.57
CA ARG A 254 -0.76 16.76 1.60
C ARG A 254 -0.55 17.33 3.01
N GLY A 255 -1.45 16.99 3.92
CA GLY A 255 -1.40 17.40 5.32
C GLY A 255 -1.73 18.87 5.59
N THR A 256 -2.10 19.66 4.57
CA THR A 256 -2.55 21.06 4.74
C THR A 256 -4.06 21.19 4.93
N TRP A 257 -4.80 20.13 4.65
CA TRP A 257 -6.25 20.06 4.82
C TRP A 257 -6.60 19.33 6.13
N GLY A 258 -7.64 19.78 6.82
CA GLY A 258 -8.08 19.27 8.11
C GLY A 258 -9.38 19.96 8.57
N PRO A 259 -9.91 19.66 9.77
CA PRO A 259 -11.21 20.16 10.22
C PRO A 259 -11.34 21.69 10.25
N ALA A 260 -10.22 22.40 10.38
CA ALA A 260 -10.18 23.87 10.41
C ALA A 260 -9.89 24.51 9.05
N THR A 261 -9.53 23.72 8.02
CA THR A 261 -9.18 24.24 6.70
C THR A 261 -10.43 24.31 5.83
N PRO A 262 -10.81 25.49 5.30
CA PRO A 262 -11.89 25.59 4.33
C PRO A 262 -11.60 24.70 3.11
N LEU A 263 -12.48 23.74 2.84
CA LEU A 263 -12.32 22.84 1.70
C LEU A 263 -12.93 23.45 0.44
N PRO A 264 -12.38 23.19 -0.76
CA PRO A 264 -12.96 23.67 -2.01
C PRO A 264 -14.43 23.28 -2.15
N GLU A 265 -15.27 24.19 -2.66
CA GLU A 265 -16.71 23.96 -2.87
C GLU A 265 -16.97 22.71 -3.72
N ALA A 266 -16.19 22.50 -4.78
CA ALA A 266 -16.29 21.32 -5.63
C ALA A 266 -16.16 20.01 -4.84
N ARG A 267 -15.23 19.94 -3.87
CA ARG A 267 -15.07 18.77 -2.99
C ARG A 267 -16.27 18.59 -2.08
N GLN A 268 -16.79 19.68 -1.50
CA GLN A 268 -17.97 19.61 -0.63
C GLN A 268 -19.19 19.07 -1.39
N ARG A 269 -19.42 19.56 -2.61
CA ARG A 269 -20.49 19.08 -3.49
C ARG A 269 -20.31 17.62 -3.89
N ALA A 270 -19.09 17.21 -4.24
CA ALA A 270 -18.80 15.81 -4.58
C ALA A 270 -19.04 14.86 -3.40
N VAL A 271 -18.63 15.24 -2.18
CA VAL A 271 -18.88 14.44 -0.97
C VAL A 271 -20.37 14.38 -0.62
N ALA A 272 -21.09 15.49 -0.72
CA ALA A 272 -22.54 15.50 -0.49
C ALA A 272 -23.27 14.59 -1.49
N ALA A 273 -22.89 14.64 -2.77
CA ALA A 273 -23.41 13.74 -3.80
C ALA A 273 -23.05 12.28 -3.51
N LEU A 274 -21.81 11.99 -3.08
CA LEU A 274 -21.40 10.66 -2.67
C LEU A 274 -22.26 10.11 -1.53
N GLN A 275 -22.47 10.88 -0.48
CA GLN A 275 -23.28 10.48 0.68
C GLN A 275 -24.75 10.23 0.32
N ALA A 276 -25.28 10.95 -0.67
CA ALA A 276 -26.64 10.75 -1.18
C ALA A 276 -26.74 9.54 -2.13
N ALA A 277 -25.70 9.30 -2.91
CA ALA A 277 -25.67 8.31 -3.98
C ALA A 277 -25.49 6.87 -3.48
N VAL A 278 -24.72 6.64 -2.41
CA VAL A 278 -24.31 5.28 -2.00
C VAL A 278 -24.86 4.85 -0.64
N PRO A 279 -25.15 3.55 -0.43
CA PRO A 279 -25.53 3.04 0.88
C PRO A 279 -24.46 3.30 1.95
N ALA A 280 -24.91 3.41 3.21
CA ALA A 280 -24.00 3.49 4.36
C ALA A 280 -23.03 2.30 4.38
N GLY A 281 -21.77 2.56 4.70
CA GLY A 281 -20.71 1.54 4.73
C GLY A 281 -20.06 1.25 3.36
N THR A 282 -20.58 1.76 2.25
CA THR A 282 -19.95 1.58 0.91
C THR A 282 -18.54 2.15 0.87
N VAL A 283 -18.33 3.34 1.46
CA VAL A 283 -17.01 3.98 1.56
C VAL A 283 -16.05 3.14 2.41
N ASP A 284 -16.53 2.52 3.51
CA ASP A 284 -15.72 1.65 4.35
C ASP A 284 -15.33 0.36 3.63
N ALA A 285 -16.25 -0.23 2.85
CA ALA A 285 -15.97 -1.37 2.00
C ALA A 285 -14.93 -1.04 0.92
N LEU A 286 -14.98 0.17 0.35
CA LEU A 286 -14.00 0.65 -0.63
C LEU A 286 -12.64 0.89 0.02
N ALA A 287 -12.62 1.50 1.21
CA ALA A 287 -11.41 1.68 2.02
C ALA A 287 -10.74 0.34 2.34
N ALA A 288 -11.53 -0.68 2.71
CA ALA A 288 -11.04 -2.04 2.92
C ALA A 288 -10.49 -2.68 1.63
N LEU A 289 -11.11 -2.43 0.47
CA LEU A 289 -10.58 -2.87 -0.82
C LEU A 289 -9.22 -2.22 -1.14
N VAL A 290 -9.10 -0.89 -0.94
CA VAL A 290 -7.82 -0.17 -1.13
C VAL A 290 -6.75 -0.73 -0.20
N ALA A 291 -7.08 -1.02 1.07
CA ALA A 291 -6.15 -1.63 2.02
C ALA A 291 -5.66 -3.02 1.56
N ARG A 292 -6.55 -3.87 1.02
CA ARG A 292 -6.15 -5.19 0.46
C ARG A 292 -5.24 -5.05 -0.76
N ILE A 293 -5.48 -4.05 -1.62
CA ILE A 293 -4.63 -3.75 -2.79
C ILE A 293 -3.25 -3.29 -2.32
N HIS A 294 -3.21 -2.41 -1.32
CA HIS A 294 -1.97 -1.96 -0.68
C HIS A 294 -1.18 -3.14 -0.11
N HIS A 295 -1.83 -4.03 0.65
CA HIS A 295 -1.22 -5.22 1.25
C HIS A 295 -0.67 -6.22 0.21
N ALA A 296 -1.23 -6.23 -1.00
CA ALA A 296 -0.68 -6.99 -2.12
C ALA A 296 0.56 -6.31 -2.76
N GLY A 297 1.09 -5.25 -2.15
CA GLY A 297 2.22 -4.48 -2.62
C GLY A 297 1.89 -3.55 -3.79
N VAL A 298 0.62 -3.19 -4.00
CA VAL A 298 0.19 -2.38 -5.15
C VAL A 298 -0.35 -1.02 -4.69
N THR A 299 0.10 0.06 -5.33
CA THR A 299 -0.50 1.39 -5.22
C THR A 299 -1.21 1.72 -6.52
N LEU A 300 -2.43 2.26 -6.46
CA LEU A 300 -3.33 2.50 -7.59
C LEU A 300 -2.88 3.61 -8.55
N GLY A 301 -2.36 4.72 -8.02
CA GLY A 301 -1.88 5.89 -8.73
C GLY A 301 -2.97 6.86 -9.22
N ASP A 302 -4.23 6.42 -9.32
CA ASP A 302 -5.35 7.21 -9.85
C ASP A 302 -6.69 6.87 -9.15
N VAL A 303 -6.76 7.12 -7.84
CA VAL A 303 -7.97 6.89 -7.05
C VAL A 303 -8.96 8.04 -7.28
N LYS A 304 -10.07 7.76 -7.96
CA LYS A 304 -11.13 8.73 -8.28
C LYS A 304 -12.49 8.03 -8.47
N TYR A 305 -13.59 8.78 -8.38
CA TYR A 305 -14.95 8.24 -8.48
C TYR A 305 -15.20 7.44 -9.77
N GLY A 306 -14.71 7.95 -10.91
CA GLY A 306 -14.89 7.29 -12.21
C GLY A 306 -14.19 5.92 -12.35
N ASN A 307 -13.26 5.58 -11.45
CA ASN A 307 -12.56 4.29 -11.42
C ASN A 307 -13.19 3.31 -10.41
N VAL A 308 -14.32 3.67 -9.79
CA VAL A 308 -15.09 2.82 -8.88
C VAL A 308 -16.39 2.42 -9.55
N LEU A 309 -16.70 1.13 -9.56
CA LEU A 309 -18.02 0.62 -9.92
C LEU A 309 -18.69 0.04 -8.67
N LEU A 310 -20.03 0.07 -8.62
CA LEU A 310 -20.82 -0.57 -7.57
C LEU A 310 -21.50 -1.81 -8.13
N HIS A 311 -20.98 -2.99 -7.80
CA HIS A 311 -21.56 -4.27 -8.17
C HIS A 311 -22.40 -4.79 -7.01
N ASP A 312 -23.72 -4.79 -7.16
CA ASP A 312 -24.66 -5.23 -6.11
C ASP A 312 -24.41 -4.50 -4.77
N GLY A 313 -24.10 -3.19 -4.86
CA GLY A 313 -23.74 -2.33 -3.72
C GLY A 313 -22.31 -2.48 -3.21
N ALA A 314 -21.56 -3.51 -3.64
CA ALA A 314 -20.16 -3.68 -3.28
C ALA A 314 -19.24 -2.90 -4.22
N PRO A 315 -18.26 -2.15 -3.70
CA PRO A 315 -17.33 -1.41 -4.54
C PRO A 315 -16.33 -2.35 -5.21
N VAL A 316 -16.10 -2.12 -6.50
CA VAL A 316 -15.02 -2.73 -7.29
C VAL A 316 -14.21 -1.62 -7.96
N LEU A 317 -12.91 -1.84 -8.12
CA LEU A 317 -12.00 -0.88 -8.73
C LEU A 317 -11.64 -1.32 -10.15
N CYS A 318 -11.54 -0.36 -11.06
CA CYS A 318 -11.06 -0.58 -12.41
C CYS A 318 -9.93 0.43 -12.75
N ASP A 319 -9.29 0.21 -13.89
CA ASP A 319 -8.23 1.06 -14.44
C ASP A 319 -6.94 1.13 -13.60
N PHE A 320 -6.00 0.22 -13.90
CA PHE A 320 -4.73 0.09 -13.16
C PHE A 320 -3.52 0.53 -14.00
N ASP A 321 -3.71 1.35 -15.03
CA ASP A 321 -2.65 1.82 -15.93
C ASP A 321 -1.63 2.76 -15.25
N TRP A 322 -2.05 3.45 -14.17
CA TRP A 322 -1.20 4.24 -13.28
C TRP A 322 -0.62 3.43 -12.11
N ALA A 323 -1.07 2.19 -11.92
CA ALA A 323 -0.70 1.40 -10.76
C ALA A 323 0.81 1.08 -10.73
N ARG A 324 1.31 0.82 -9.53
CA ARG A 324 2.71 0.45 -9.28
C ARG A 324 2.75 -0.72 -8.34
N VAL A 325 3.51 -1.73 -8.70
CA VAL A 325 3.86 -2.84 -7.81
C VAL A 325 5.19 -2.51 -7.14
N HIS A 326 5.22 -2.70 -5.84
CA HIS A 326 6.39 -2.44 -5.00
C HIS A 326 6.93 -3.77 -4.49
N GLU A 327 8.23 -3.98 -4.65
CA GLU A 327 8.89 -5.16 -4.08
C GLU A 327 9.35 -4.85 -2.65
N GLY A 328 8.80 -5.59 -1.70
CA GLY A 328 9.23 -5.58 -0.30
C GLY A 328 9.04 -4.23 0.42
N ASP A 329 9.96 -3.98 1.35
CA ASP A 329 9.81 -2.96 2.40
C ASP A 329 10.29 -1.56 1.99
N ALA A 330 10.17 -1.20 0.71
CA ALA A 330 10.67 0.06 0.19
C ALA A 330 9.99 1.27 0.84
N ILE A 331 10.77 2.32 1.17
CA ILE A 331 10.22 3.57 1.73
C ILE A 331 9.29 4.29 0.75
N GLU A 332 9.58 4.20 -0.56
CA GLU A 332 8.72 4.75 -1.63
C GLU A 332 7.32 4.10 -1.60
N SER A 333 7.23 2.80 -1.30
CA SER A 333 5.94 2.10 -1.16
C SER A 333 5.10 2.71 -0.03
N VAL A 334 5.74 2.94 1.13
CA VAL A 334 5.06 3.55 2.29
C VAL A 334 4.58 4.96 1.94
N GLU A 335 5.43 5.76 1.28
CA GLU A 335 5.09 7.13 0.91
C GLU A 335 3.91 7.18 -0.07
N ARG A 336 3.92 6.35 -1.12
CA ARG A 336 2.83 6.29 -2.09
C ARG A 336 1.52 5.78 -1.49
N ARG A 337 1.57 4.75 -0.64
CA ARG A 337 0.37 4.26 0.06
C ARG A 337 -0.20 5.35 0.97
N ASP A 338 0.65 6.12 1.64
CA ASP A 338 0.20 7.24 2.46
C ASP A 338 -0.42 8.37 1.64
N ASP A 339 0.17 8.71 0.49
CA ASP A 339 -0.37 9.70 -0.44
C ASP A 339 -1.75 9.30 -0.96
N GLU A 340 -1.94 8.02 -1.27
CA GLU A 340 -3.22 7.47 -1.70
C GLU A 340 -4.26 7.44 -0.60
N ARG A 341 -3.88 7.10 0.65
CA ARG A 341 -4.81 7.18 1.79
C ARG A 341 -5.23 8.60 2.08
N ASP A 342 -4.31 9.56 1.96
CA ASP A 342 -4.63 10.98 2.10
C ASP A 342 -5.57 11.45 0.97
N LEU A 343 -5.32 11.05 -0.28
CA LEU A 343 -6.22 11.32 -1.40
C LEU A 343 -7.60 10.69 -1.18
N PHE A 344 -7.62 9.45 -0.70
CA PHE A 344 -8.83 8.70 -0.41
C PHE A 344 -9.67 9.41 0.66
N ASN A 345 -9.07 9.77 1.79
CA ASN A 345 -9.77 10.51 2.83
C ASN A 345 -10.30 11.85 2.33
N TYR A 346 -9.52 12.54 1.49
CA TYR A 346 -9.93 13.81 0.89
C TYR A 346 -11.17 13.66 0.00
N LEU A 347 -11.19 12.68 -0.92
CA LEU A 347 -12.28 12.49 -1.88
C LEU A 347 -13.51 11.82 -1.26
N PHE A 348 -13.32 10.77 -0.47
CA PHE A 348 -14.41 9.93 0.01
C PHE A 348 -14.89 10.26 1.43
N ASP A 349 -14.37 11.35 2.01
CA ASP A 349 -14.68 11.78 3.38
C ASP A 349 -14.44 10.68 4.43
N SER A 350 -13.34 9.95 4.24
CA SER A 350 -12.95 8.83 5.10
C SER A 350 -11.88 9.24 6.13
N HIS A 351 -11.54 8.31 7.02
CA HIS A 351 -10.61 8.49 8.13
C HIS A 351 -9.54 7.40 8.18
N LEU A 352 -9.08 6.93 7.01
CA LEU A 352 -7.95 6.02 6.92
C LEU A 352 -6.73 6.62 7.66
N PRO A 353 -6.00 5.82 8.44
CA PRO A 353 -4.82 6.31 9.12
C PRO A 353 -3.75 6.70 8.08
N THR A 354 -3.26 7.94 8.18
CA THR A 354 -2.12 8.45 7.42
C THR A 354 -0.96 8.79 8.34
N LEU A 355 0.27 8.80 7.82
CA LEU A 355 1.46 9.23 8.56
C LEU A 355 1.32 10.67 9.05
N GLY A 356 0.65 11.54 8.27
CA GLY A 356 0.37 12.92 8.68
C GLY A 356 -0.51 12.97 9.92
N ILE A 357 -1.65 12.27 9.91
CA ILE A 357 -2.60 12.19 11.03
C ILE A 357 -1.91 11.60 12.27
N LEU A 358 -1.20 10.48 12.11
CA LEU A 358 -0.54 9.80 13.23
C LEU A 358 0.61 10.63 13.80
N ARG A 359 1.37 11.37 12.97
CA ARG A 359 2.40 12.30 13.45
C ARG A 359 1.81 13.48 14.21
N ALA A 360 0.69 14.03 13.74
CA ALA A 360 -0.02 15.10 14.44
C ALA A 360 -0.52 14.62 15.81
N GLU A 361 -1.02 13.38 15.88
CA GLU A 361 -1.41 12.74 17.14
C GLU A 361 -0.22 12.53 18.09
N LEU A 362 0.91 12.02 17.60
CA LEU A 362 2.14 11.90 18.40
C LEU A 362 2.65 13.27 18.88
N ALA A 363 2.55 14.31 18.05
CA ALA A 363 2.93 15.67 18.41
C ALA A 363 2.01 16.24 19.50
N SER A 364 0.70 16.03 19.39
CA SER A 364 -0.29 16.40 20.40
C SER A 364 -0.02 15.70 21.74
N LEU A 365 0.21 14.38 21.73
CA LEU A 365 0.60 13.61 22.91
C LEU A 365 1.89 14.13 23.54
N ARG A 366 2.91 14.41 22.71
CA ARG A 366 4.19 14.95 23.19
C ARG A 366 4.04 16.33 23.84
N ALA A 367 3.12 17.17 23.35
CA ALA A 367 2.87 18.49 23.91
C ALA A 367 2.16 18.40 25.27
N GLY A 368 1.18 17.51 25.43
CA GLY A 368 0.44 17.32 26.69
C GLY A 368 1.17 16.46 27.73
N ARG A 369 1.95 15.47 27.28
CA ARG A 369 2.59 14.43 28.10
C ARG A 369 4.00 14.10 27.60
N PRO A 370 4.98 15.02 27.77
CA PRO A 370 6.34 14.81 27.29
C PRO A 370 7.06 13.62 27.96
N ASP A 371 6.60 13.21 29.15
CA ASP A 371 7.07 12.05 29.91
C ASP A 371 6.84 10.71 29.17
N LEU A 372 5.81 10.64 28.32
CA LEU A 372 5.51 9.44 27.53
C LEU A 372 6.47 9.24 26.35
N MET A 373 7.27 10.25 26.01
CA MET A 373 8.12 10.29 24.81
C MET A 373 9.61 10.48 25.17
N GLU A 374 10.02 10.08 26.37
CA GLU A 374 11.41 10.21 26.81
C GLU A 374 12.36 9.31 26.02
N ALA A 375 11.96 8.05 25.81
CA ALA A 375 12.74 7.09 25.06
C ALA A 375 12.48 7.18 23.55
N MET A 376 13.52 6.94 22.76
CA MET A 376 13.44 6.90 21.31
C MET A 376 12.75 5.63 20.84
N VAL A 377 11.71 5.80 20.03
CA VAL A 377 11.00 4.75 19.33
C VAL A 377 11.34 4.84 17.85
N ASP A 378 11.89 3.77 17.31
CA ASP A 378 12.14 3.54 15.89
C ASP A 378 11.17 2.46 15.40
N ILE A 379 10.18 2.87 14.61
CA ILE A 379 9.21 1.97 13.97
C ILE A 379 9.84 1.35 12.71
N GLY A 380 11.00 1.83 12.26
CA GLY A 380 11.64 1.43 11.01
C GLY A 380 11.37 2.40 9.87
N ARG A 381 12.08 2.18 8.75
CA ARG A 381 11.97 2.96 7.49
C ARG A 381 12.01 4.49 7.70
N GLY A 382 12.86 4.93 8.64
CA GLY A 382 13.07 6.34 8.97
C GLY A 382 11.99 6.97 9.86
N CYS A 383 10.98 6.21 10.29
CA CYS A 383 9.97 6.69 11.22
C CYS A 383 10.46 6.56 12.67
N ARG A 384 10.86 7.69 13.26
CA ARG A 384 11.39 7.78 14.62
C ARG A 384 10.76 8.93 15.38
N PHE A 385 10.54 8.72 16.67
CA PHE A 385 10.10 9.76 17.61
C PHE A 385 10.66 9.49 19.01
N GLY A 386 10.46 10.43 19.92
CA GLY A 386 11.06 10.42 21.26
C GLY A 386 12.33 11.30 21.37
N ARG A 387 12.89 11.40 22.57
CA ARG A 387 13.96 12.37 22.87
C ARG A 387 15.36 11.75 22.92
N ARG A 388 15.50 10.56 23.51
CA ARG A 388 16.82 9.98 23.82
C ARG A 388 16.86 8.49 23.53
N TRP A 389 17.97 8.03 22.95
CA TRP A 389 18.26 6.60 22.93
C TRP A 389 18.60 6.14 24.35
N THR A 390 17.84 5.19 24.87
CA THR A 390 18.10 4.56 26.18
C THR A 390 17.92 3.05 26.04
N LEU A 391 18.63 2.27 26.86
CA LEU A 391 18.44 0.80 26.91
C LEU A 391 17.27 0.40 27.82
N GLU A 392 16.76 1.34 28.61
CA GLU A 392 15.69 1.15 29.58
C GLU A 392 14.30 1.38 28.98
N GLY A 393 14.20 1.99 27.80
CA GLY A 393 12.92 2.21 27.12
C GLY A 393 13.04 2.29 25.60
N GLY A 394 11.89 2.31 24.93
CA GLY A 394 11.78 2.42 23.49
C GLY A 394 12.48 1.28 22.76
N THR A 395 13.01 1.58 21.57
CA THR A 395 13.67 0.57 20.73
C THR A 395 14.94 0.01 21.37
N GLY A 396 15.64 0.79 22.19
CA GLY A 396 16.84 0.29 22.88
C GLY A 396 16.52 -0.82 23.87
N ARG A 397 15.36 -0.74 24.55
CA ARG A 397 14.84 -1.82 25.40
C ARG A 397 14.52 -3.08 24.62
N TRP A 398 13.86 -2.97 23.47
CA TRP A 398 13.66 -4.14 22.61
C TRP A 398 14.98 -4.82 22.23
N LEU A 399 15.99 -4.04 21.83
CA LEU A 399 17.28 -4.59 21.40
C LEU A 399 18.01 -5.34 22.52
N SER A 400 17.85 -4.94 23.78
CA SER A 400 18.41 -5.66 24.92
C SER A 400 17.63 -6.95 25.22
N LEU A 401 16.32 -6.96 25.00
CA LEU A 401 15.44 -8.09 25.32
C LEU A 401 15.32 -9.15 24.23
N ARG A 402 15.46 -8.80 22.95
CA ARG A 402 15.13 -9.68 21.82
C ARG A 402 15.83 -11.05 21.85
N GLY A 403 17.06 -11.11 22.38
CA GLY A 403 17.82 -12.37 22.51
C GLY A 403 17.23 -13.33 23.54
N THR A 404 16.38 -12.83 24.43
CA THR A 404 15.76 -13.57 25.53
C THR A 404 14.29 -13.91 25.28
N LEU A 405 13.66 -13.24 24.31
CA LEU A 405 12.25 -13.40 23.95
C LEU A 405 11.99 -14.50 22.90
N VAL A 406 12.93 -15.44 22.73
CA VAL A 406 12.84 -16.58 21.79
C VAL A 406 11.56 -17.41 22.00
N GLY A 407 11.01 -17.40 23.22
CA GLY A 407 9.82 -18.15 23.60
C GLY A 407 8.47 -17.57 23.17
N CYS A 408 8.41 -16.41 22.51
CA CYS A 408 7.14 -15.76 22.13
C CYS A 408 6.59 -16.18 20.76
N ARG A 409 7.40 -16.83 19.92
CA ARG A 409 7.01 -17.15 18.53
C ARG A 409 5.83 -18.11 18.48
N GLY A 410 4.80 -17.76 17.72
CA GLY A 410 3.55 -18.50 17.57
C GLY A 410 2.61 -18.44 18.77
N ARG A 411 2.97 -17.70 19.83
CA ARG A 411 2.19 -17.64 21.07
C ARG A 411 1.43 -16.34 21.21
N ARG A 412 0.36 -16.40 22.01
CA ARG A 412 -0.32 -15.21 22.52
C ARG A 412 0.46 -14.63 23.67
N VAL A 413 0.63 -13.32 23.69
CA VAL A 413 1.32 -12.59 24.73
C VAL A 413 0.34 -11.69 25.46
N VAL A 414 0.40 -11.66 26.78
CA VAL A 414 -0.40 -10.78 27.63
C VAL A 414 0.54 -9.82 28.33
N ASP A 415 0.47 -8.57 27.94
CA ASP A 415 1.17 -7.48 28.59
C ASP A 415 0.35 -6.92 29.76
N LEU A 416 0.92 -7.05 30.96
CA LEU A 416 0.31 -6.65 32.22
C LEU A 416 0.78 -5.27 32.71
N GLY A 417 1.45 -4.49 31.86
CA GLY A 417 1.81 -3.11 32.20
C GLY A 417 3.19 -2.68 31.76
N THR A 418 3.74 -3.25 30.68
CA THR A 418 4.92 -2.67 30.05
C THR A 418 4.59 -1.23 29.69
N ARG A 419 5.45 -0.31 30.15
CA ARG A 419 5.30 1.12 29.92
C ARG A 419 5.71 1.53 28.49
N ASP A 420 5.93 0.56 27.61
CA ASP A 420 6.66 0.72 26.38
C ASP A 420 5.92 0.10 25.19
N PRO A 421 5.08 0.87 24.49
CA PRO A 421 4.24 0.33 23.42
C PRO A 421 5.01 -0.25 22.24
N ILE A 422 6.28 0.15 22.02
CA ILE A 422 7.09 -0.44 20.93
C ILE A 422 7.42 -1.90 21.22
N LEU A 423 7.60 -2.27 22.48
CA LEU A 423 7.94 -3.63 22.86
C LEU A 423 6.86 -4.62 22.39
N LEU A 424 5.58 -4.22 22.47
CA LEU A 424 4.43 -5.01 22.03
C LEU A 424 4.48 -5.28 20.53
N LEU A 425 4.80 -4.26 19.74
CA LEU A 425 4.90 -4.35 18.29
C LEU A 425 6.10 -5.18 17.86
N GLU A 426 7.24 -5.01 18.53
CA GLU A 426 8.43 -5.78 18.26
C GLU A 426 8.25 -7.28 18.62
N VAL A 427 7.48 -7.59 19.67
CA VAL A 427 7.10 -8.97 19.99
C VAL A 427 6.23 -9.59 18.89
N LEU A 428 5.29 -8.84 18.30
CA LEU A 428 4.52 -9.28 17.13
C LEU A 428 5.40 -9.45 15.89
N ARG A 429 6.31 -8.52 15.62
CA ARG A 429 7.30 -8.62 14.55
C ARG A 429 8.23 -9.83 14.73
N HIS A 430 8.54 -10.18 15.97
CA HIS A 430 9.32 -11.37 16.31
C HIS A 430 8.52 -12.69 16.20
N GLY A 431 7.24 -12.61 15.84
CA GLY A 431 6.41 -13.74 15.45
C GLY A 431 5.45 -14.22 16.52
N ALA A 432 5.13 -13.43 17.55
CA ALA A 432 3.97 -13.70 18.39
C ALA A 432 2.68 -13.74 17.53
N SER A 433 1.73 -14.60 17.89
CA SER A 433 0.47 -14.73 17.15
C SER A 433 -0.49 -13.59 17.45
N SER A 434 -0.47 -13.09 18.69
CA SER A 434 -1.25 -11.94 19.14
C SER A 434 -0.68 -11.38 20.43
N VAL A 435 -0.96 -10.11 20.71
CA VAL A 435 -0.60 -9.44 21.96
C VAL A 435 -1.86 -8.77 22.51
N VAL A 436 -2.12 -8.91 23.81
CA VAL A 436 -3.12 -8.11 24.52
C VAL A 436 -2.42 -7.29 25.58
N THR A 437 -2.63 -5.99 25.62
CA THR A 437 -2.09 -5.10 26.65
C THR A 437 -3.21 -4.42 27.41
N TYR A 438 -3.01 -4.26 28.72
CA TYR A 438 -3.90 -3.52 29.60
C TYR A 438 -3.25 -2.22 30.02
N GLN A 439 -3.82 -1.09 29.60
CA GLN A 439 -3.26 0.24 29.83
C GLN A 439 -4.18 1.04 30.76
N ARG A 440 -3.67 1.35 31.97
CA ARG A 440 -4.40 2.15 32.97
C ARG A 440 -4.39 3.64 32.67
N ASP A 441 -3.30 4.15 32.11
CA ASP A 441 -3.15 5.56 31.72
C ASP A 441 -3.74 5.74 30.30
N PRO A 442 -4.81 6.53 30.13
CA PRO A 442 -5.45 6.72 28.83
C PRO A 442 -4.50 7.32 27.78
N ASP A 443 -3.55 8.16 28.18
CA ASP A 443 -2.57 8.74 27.25
C ASP A 443 -1.56 7.67 26.77
N ARG A 444 -1.24 6.68 27.61
CA ARG A 444 -0.43 5.51 27.21
C ARG A 444 -1.20 4.58 26.29
N ALA A 445 -2.47 4.32 26.57
CA ALA A 445 -3.33 3.56 25.67
C ALA A 445 -3.41 4.23 24.30
N ARG A 446 -3.60 5.56 24.26
CA ARG A 446 -3.60 6.35 23.04
C ARG A 446 -2.25 6.31 22.31
N LEU A 447 -1.14 6.44 23.04
CA LEU A 447 0.20 6.27 22.47
C LEU A 447 0.36 4.88 21.84
N ALA A 448 -0.05 3.82 22.54
CA ALA A 448 0.05 2.46 22.04
C ALA A 448 -0.78 2.25 20.76
N ARG A 449 -2.02 2.74 20.71
CA ARG A 449 -2.86 2.70 19.50
C ARG A 449 -2.25 3.48 18.35
N THR A 450 -1.56 4.58 18.64
CA THR A 450 -0.88 5.40 17.61
C THR A 450 0.36 4.70 17.08
N CYS A 451 1.20 4.15 17.95
CA CYS A 451 2.36 3.34 17.57
C CYS A 451 1.95 2.10 16.76
N HIS A 452 0.87 1.45 17.17
CA HIS A 452 0.31 0.28 16.49
C HIS A 452 -0.11 0.60 15.07
N ARG A 453 -1.02 1.57 14.88
CA ARG A 453 -1.43 2.01 13.55
C ARG A 453 -0.24 2.43 12.71
N LEU A 454 0.72 3.15 13.29
CA LEU A 454 1.93 3.57 12.60
C LEU A 454 2.75 2.37 12.11
N ALA A 455 2.97 1.36 12.95
CA ALA A 455 3.65 0.13 12.55
C ALA A 455 2.90 -0.61 11.44
N GLU A 456 1.57 -0.65 11.45
CA GLU A 456 0.79 -1.26 10.37
C GLU A 456 0.95 -0.52 9.03
N ILE A 457 0.98 0.82 9.04
CA ILE A 457 1.30 1.61 7.84
C ILE A 457 2.72 1.27 7.37
N MET A 458 3.68 1.37 8.29
CA MET A 458 5.09 1.22 7.95
C MET A 458 5.37 -0.18 7.41
N ASP A 459 4.81 -1.23 8.00
CA ASP A 459 5.11 -2.62 7.66
C ASP A 459 4.17 -3.22 6.62
N ASP A 460 3.11 -2.50 6.24
CA ASP A 460 2.06 -3.00 5.35
C ASP A 460 1.42 -4.31 5.85
N ARG A 461 1.18 -4.38 7.16
CA ARG A 461 0.74 -5.61 7.80
C ARG A 461 -0.19 -5.28 8.96
N GLU A 462 -1.28 -6.04 9.06
CA GLU A 462 -2.14 -5.99 10.24
C GLU A 462 -1.50 -6.76 11.39
N TYR A 463 -1.58 -6.15 12.58
CA TYR A 463 -1.05 -6.71 13.81
C TYR A 463 -2.21 -7.06 14.73
N ALA A 464 -2.24 -8.31 15.21
CA ALA A 464 -3.20 -8.77 16.21
C ALA A 464 -2.83 -8.23 17.61
N LEU A 465 -2.88 -6.91 17.78
CA LEU A 465 -2.66 -6.20 19.03
C LEU A 465 -3.98 -5.66 19.57
N GLU A 466 -4.39 -6.14 20.74
CA GLU A 466 -5.55 -5.66 21.46
C GLU A 466 -5.10 -4.73 22.60
N ILE A 467 -5.63 -3.51 22.65
CA ILE A 467 -5.29 -2.52 23.69
C ILE A 467 -6.55 -2.26 24.51
N VAL A 468 -6.59 -2.84 25.71
CA VAL A 468 -7.71 -2.75 26.64
C VAL A 468 -7.44 -1.64 27.65
N ASP A 469 -8.39 -0.71 27.77
CA ASP A 469 -8.33 0.35 28.79
C ASP A 469 -8.63 -0.24 30.18
N GLY A 470 -7.78 0.06 31.17
CA GLY A 470 -7.98 -0.31 32.56
C GLY A 470 -7.10 -1.47 33.07
N VAL A 471 -7.65 -2.27 33.98
CA VAL A 471 -6.95 -3.36 34.67
C VAL A 471 -7.39 -4.70 34.09
N PRO A 472 -6.49 -5.68 33.89
CA PRO A 472 -6.88 -7.00 33.43
C PRO A 472 -7.95 -7.61 34.34
N PRO A 473 -9.06 -8.14 33.79
CA PRO A 473 -10.03 -8.87 34.59
C PRO A 473 -9.38 -10.16 35.11
N SER A 474 -9.83 -10.64 36.27
CA SER A 474 -9.29 -11.87 36.88
C SER A 474 -9.39 -13.10 35.97
N THR A 475 -10.33 -13.10 35.02
CA THR A 475 -10.53 -14.14 34.01
C THR A 475 -9.50 -14.11 32.88
N ALA A 476 -8.97 -12.94 32.51
CA ALA A 476 -7.88 -12.82 31.53
C ALA A 476 -6.59 -13.51 32.03
N LEU A 477 -6.51 -13.76 33.34
CA LEU A 477 -5.39 -14.40 34.01
C LEU A 477 -5.52 -15.94 34.08
N ARG A 478 -6.60 -16.51 33.52
CA ARG A 478 -6.80 -17.97 33.38
C ARG A 478 -6.73 -18.39 31.91
N PRO A 479 -5.56 -18.28 31.26
CA PRO A 479 -5.48 -18.58 29.84
C PRO A 479 -5.71 -20.07 29.57
N SER A 480 -6.53 -20.36 28.56
CA SER A 480 -6.47 -21.63 27.85
C SER A 480 -5.35 -21.54 26.80
N GLY A 481 -4.29 -22.34 26.97
CA GLY A 481 -3.16 -22.43 26.02
C GLY A 481 -1.84 -21.79 26.48
N GLU A 482 -0.83 -21.80 25.59
CA GLU A 482 0.49 -21.25 25.88
C GLU A 482 0.49 -19.72 25.81
N VAL A 483 0.43 -19.06 26.98
CA VAL A 483 0.49 -17.60 27.10
C VAL A 483 1.79 -17.16 27.75
N VAL A 484 2.42 -16.14 27.16
CA VAL A 484 3.58 -15.45 27.75
C VAL A 484 3.09 -14.15 28.39
N PHE A 485 3.41 -13.94 29.65
CA PHE A 485 3.15 -12.67 30.31
C PHE A 485 4.35 -11.73 30.13
N LEU A 486 4.10 -10.43 29.99
CA LEU A 486 5.11 -9.38 30.04
C LEU A 486 4.71 -8.43 31.17
N ALA A 487 5.62 -8.16 32.09
CA ALA A 487 5.37 -7.23 33.17
C ALA A 487 6.67 -6.60 33.67
N GLU A 488 6.55 -5.40 34.24
CA GLU A 488 7.61 -4.82 35.05
C GLU A 488 7.72 -5.56 36.39
N PRO A 489 8.92 -5.68 36.98
CA PRO A 489 9.14 -6.46 38.20
C PRO A 489 8.37 -5.94 39.40
N ASP A 490 8.27 -4.61 39.48
CA ASP A 490 7.63 -3.91 40.58
C ASP A 490 6.13 -3.69 40.34
N ASP A 491 5.58 -4.18 39.22
CA ASP A 491 4.16 -4.06 38.95
C ASP A 491 3.35 -4.88 39.96
N ALA A 492 2.47 -4.20 40.69
CA ALA A 492 1.65 -4.82 41.73
C ALA A 492 0.72 -5.92 41.17
N VAL A 493 0.23 -5.75 39.93
CA VAL A 493 -0.62 -6.75 39.26
C VAL A 493 0.19 -7.99 38.93
N ALA A 494 1.42 -7.82 38.46
CA ALA A 494 2.30 -8.93 38.16
C ALA A 494 2.66 -9.74 39.42
N ARG A 495 2.89 -9.06 40.55
CA ARG A 495 3.11 -9.71 41.85
C ARG A 495 1.87 -10.48 42.31
N GLU A 496 0.71 -9.85 42.29
CA GLU A 496 -0.57 -10.51 42.64
C GLU A 496 -0.85 -11.73 41.74
N LEU A 497 -0.52 -11.63 40.45
CA LEU A 497 -0.67 -12.72 39.48
C LEU A 497 0.26 -13.90 39.80
N LEU A 498 1.52 -13.62 40.10
CA LEU A 498 2.49 -14.63 40.49
C LEU A 498 2.08 -15.36 41.77
N GLU A 499 1.62 -14.61 42.76
CA GLU A 499 1.11 -15.17 44.02
C GLU A 499 -0.12 -16.05 43.79
N ARG A 500 -1.10 -15.58 43.01
CA ARG A 500 -2.34 -16.33 42.75
C ARG A 500 -2.14 -17.59 41.91
N THR A 501 -1.19 -17.56 40.98
CA THR A 501 -0.93 -18.70 40.09
C THR A 501 0.02 -19.72 40.73
N GLY A 502 0.65 -19.40 41.86
CA GLY A 502 1.66 -20.25 42.50
C GLY A 502 2.90 -20.48 41.62
N ARG A 503 3.09 -19.65 40.58
CA ARG A 503 4.15 -19.84 39.59
C ARG A 503 5.39 -19.08 40.01
N THR A 504 6.55 -19.73 39.95
CA THR A 504 7.82 -19.06 40.20
C THR A 504 8.29 -18.34 38.94
N PRO A 505 8.66 -17.06 39.02
CA PRO A 505 9.32 -16.35 37.94
C PRO A 505 10.50 -17.13 37.36
N ARG A 506 10.50 -17.42 36.06
CA ARG A 506 11.77 -17.66 35.37
C ARG A 506 12.40 -16.29 35.13
N ARG A 507 13.30 -15.89 36.04
CA ARG A 507 14.18 -14.75 35.79
C ARG A 507 14.99 -15.05 34.54
N VAL A 508 14.79 -14.25 33.51
CA VAL A 508 15.74 -14.17 32.40
C VAL A 508 17.03 -13.57 32.96
N ALA A 509 18.05 -14.41 33.11
CA ALA A 509 19.32 -14.00 33.70
C ALA A 509 20.14 -13.13 32.73
N GLY A 510 20.58 -11.96 33.18
CA GLY A 510 21.62 -11.18 32.53
C GLY A 510 21.26 -9.72 32.23
N TRP A 511 20.93 -8.89 33.23
CA TRP A 511 21.15 -7.44 33.11
C TRP A 511 21.13 -6.67 34.44
N CYS A 512 21.95 -5.62 34.51
CA CYS A 512 22.12 -4.70 35.64
C CYS A 512 21.09 -3.56 35.57
N GLY A 513 20.29 -3.41 36.63
CA GLY A 513 19.43 -2.23 36.85
C GLY A 513 18.03 -2.36 36.23
N THR A 514 17.05 -2.58 37.11
CA THR A 514 15.62 -2.20 36.98
C THR A 514 14.58 -2.97 36.16
N ALA A 515 14.86 -4.01 35.34
CA ALA A 515 13.72 -4.80 34.81
C ALA A 515 13.98 -6.27 34.39
N PRO A 516 13.74 -7.29 35.25
CA PRO A 516 13.36 -8.62 34.77
C PRO A 516 11.96 -8.62 34.14
N ILE A 517 11.89 -8.91 32.84
CA ILE A 517 10.64 -9.33 32.22
C ILE A 517 10.31 -10.75 32.69
N LEU A 518 9.11 -10.89 33.22
CA LEU A 518 8.59 -12.15 33.72
C LEU A 518 7.99 -13.01 32.60
N ILE A 519 8.79 -13.85 31.94
CA ILE A 519 8.26 -14.84 31.00
C ILE A 519 7.74 -16.03 31.81
N VAL A 520 6.43 -16.05 32.09
CA VAL A 520 5.79 -17.24 32.66
C VAL A 520 5.49 -18.22 31.52
N GLY A 521 6.10 -19.41 31.57
CA GLY A 521 5.92 -20.47 30.57
C GLY A 521 4.53 -21.13 30.59
N PRO A 522 4.26 -22.05 29.65
CA PRO A 522 2.97 -22.72 29.51
C PRO A 522 2.55 -23.52 30.76
N VAL A 523 1.24 -23.74 30.90
CA VAL A 523 0.66 -24.78 31.80
C VAL A 523 1.16 -26.14 31.34
#